data_AF-A0A942EYF3-F1
#
_entry.id   AF-A0A942EYF3-F1
#
_cell.length_a   1.000
_cell.length_b   1.000
_cell.length_c   1.000
_cell.angle_alpha   90.00
_cell.angle_beta   90.00
_cell.angle_gamma   90.00
#
_symmetry.space_group_name_H-M   'P 1'
#
loop_
_entity.id
_entity.type
_entity.pdbx_description
1 polymer ?
#
loop_
_entity_poly.entity_id
_entity_poly.type
_entity_poly.pdbx_seq_one_letter_code
_entity_poly.pdbx_strand_id
1 'polypeptide(L)' 'MAAYLEAVLEEAHGDAAFVAKALGDIARAQGMTQVARDAGLFRESLYKALSGERSPSFDTILKVINALGLKLHAEAA' A
#
# COMPACT_ATOMS: atom_id res chain seq x y z
N MET A 1 10.96 4.94 2.04
CA MET A 1 9.67 4.45 1.50
C MET A 1 9.87 3.32 0.52
N ALA A 2 10.52 3.54 -0.64
CA ALA A 2 10.80 2.49 -1.62
C ALA A 2 11.54 1.28 -1.03
N ALA A 3 12.74 1.48 -0.47
CA ALA A 3 13.51 0.39 0.17
C ALA A 3 12.76 -0.34 1.31
N TYR A 4 11.85 0.37 2.00
CA TYR A 4 11.03 -0.25 3.04
C TYR A 4 9.95 -1.16 2.44
N LEU A 5 9.25 -0.70 1.39
CA LEU A 5 8.27 -1.52 0.68
C LEU A 5 8.94 -2.69 -0.05
N GLU A 6 10.14 -2.50 -0.58
CA GLU A 6 10.95 -3.54 -1.23
C GLU A 6 11.29 -4.68 -0.25
N ALA A 7 11.86 -4.36 0.92
CA ALA A 7 12.11 -5.36 1.96
C ALA A 7 10.83 -6.09 2.40
N VAL A 8 9.71 -5.36 2.52
CA VAL A 8 8.40 -5.97 2.82
C VAL A 8 7.96 -6.94 1.72
N LEU A 9 8.16 -6.61 0.44
CA LEU A 9 7.78 -7.48 -0.67
C LEU A 9 8.64 -8.75 -0.71
N GLU A 10 9.92 -8.66 -0.35
CA GLU A 10 10.81 -9.83 -0.21
C GLU A 10 10.37 -10.76 0.93
N GLU A 11 10.01 -10.19 2.09
CA GLU A 11 9.60 -10.93 3.28
C GLU A 11 8.12 -11.38 3.25
N ALA A 12 7.29 -10.81 2.38
CA ALA A 12 5.85 -11.07 2.38
C ALA A 12 5.52 -12.54 2.08
N HIS A 13 6.33 -13.24 1.29
CA HIS A 13 6.08 -14.62 0.86
C HIS A 13 4.63 -14.86 0.35
N GLY A 14 4.05 -13.86 -0.33
CA GLY A 14 2.66 -13.91 -0.84
C GLY A 14 1.58 -13.38 0.11
N ASP A 15 1.94 -12.90 1.31
CA ASP A 15 1.00 -12.28 2.26
C ASP A 15 0.63 -10.85 1.86
N ALA A 16 -0.50 -10.72 1.18
CA ALA A 16 -1.05 -9.42 0.77
C ALA A 16 -1.47 -8.53 1.95
N ALA A 17 -1.85 -9.09 3.10
CA ALA A 17 -2.23 -8.31 4.28
C ALA A 17 -1.00 -7.67 4.93
N PHE A 18 0.14 -8.37 4.93
CA PHE A 18 1.44 -7.82 5.37
C PHE A 18 1.88 -6.64 4.49
N VAL A 19 1.81 -6.80 3.16
CA VAL A 19 2.09 -5.70 2.21
C VAL A 19 1.14 -4.52 2.42
N ALA A 20 -0.15 -4.79 2.62
CA ALA A 20 -1.15 -3.76 2.88
C ALA A 20 -0.86 -2.98 4.17
N LYS A 21 -0.40 -3.66 5.22
CA LYS A 21 0.00 -3.01 6.47
C LYS A 21 1.16 -2.04 6.24
N ALA A 22 2.20 -2.46 5.52
CA ALA A 22 3.34 -1.59 5.20
C ALA A 22 2.95 -0.36 4.38
N LEU A 23 2.07 -0.53 3.38
CA LEU A 23 1.48 0.59 2.65
C LEU A 23 0.69 1.52 3.57
N GLY A 24 -0.01 0.96 4.57
CA GLY A 24 -0.69 1.73 5.61
C GLY A 24 0.27 2.55 6.46
N ASP A 25 1.40 1.98 6.85
CA ASP A 25 2.44 2.67 7.64
C ASP A 25 3.04 3.84 6.84
N ILE A 26 3.31 3.64 5.55
CA ILE A 26 3.76 4.70 4.64
C ILE A 26 2.67 5.77 4.46
N ALA A 27 1.41 5.38 4.23
CA ALA A 27 0.30 6.31 4.02
C ALA A 27 0.00 7.18 5.26
N ARG A 28 0.14 6.63 6.46
CA ARG A 28 0.04 7.39 7.71
C ARG A 28 1.16 8.43 7.84
N ALA A 29 2.39 8.08 7.44
CA ALA A 29 3.52 9.00 7.47
C ALA A 29 3.39 10.16 6.47
N GLN A 30 2.82 9.93 5.29
CA GLN A 30 2.56 11.00 4.31
C GLN A 30 1.30 11.83 4.60
N GLY A 31 0.33 11.25 5.32
CA GLY A 31 -0.94 11.90 5.64
C GLY A 31 -2.12 11.20 4.94
N MET A 32 -2.86 10.42 5.72
CA MET A 32 -3.92 9.54 5.23
C MET A 32 -5.00 10.27 4.41
N THR A 33 -5.35 11.50 4.78
CA THR A 33 -6.36 12.30 4.06
C THR A 33 -5.90 12.63 2.64
N GLN A 34 -4.63 12.99 2.47
CA GLN A 34 -4.06 13.32 1.15
C GLN A 34 -3.97 12.05 0.29
N VAL A 35 -3.46 10.97 0.85
CA VAL A 35 -3.35 9.68 0.15
C VAL A 35 -4.72 9.15 -0.30
N ALA A 36 -5.74 9.25 0.56
CA ALA A 36 -7.11 8.85 0.20
C ALA A 36 -7.65 9.67 -0.98
N ARG A 37 -7.44 11.00 -0.96
CA ARG A 37 -7.85 11.89 -2.03
C ARG A 37 -7.15 11.55 -3.35
N ASP A 38 -5.84 11.36 -3.32
CA ASP A 38 -5.05 11.11 -4.53
C ASP A 38 -5.24 9.69 -5.08
N ALA A 39 -5.55 8.72 -4.22
CA ALA A 39 -5.94 7.37 -4.61
C ALA A 39 -7.40 7.28 -5.12
N GLY A 40 -8.21 8.33 -4.96
CA GLY A 40 -9.63 8.33 -5.28
C GLY A 40 -10.44 7.37 -4.40
N LEU A 41 -10.05 7.21 -3.13
CA LEU A 41 -10.66 6.30 -2.16
C LEU A 41 -11.24 7.08 -0.99
N PHE A 42 -12.31 6.54 -0.39
CA PHE A 42 -12.79 7.05 0.89
C PHE A 42 -11.76 6.76 1.98
N ARG A 43 -11.51 7.73 2.87
CA ARG A 43 -10.53 7.62 3.95
C ARG A 43 -10.78 6.40 4.84
N GLU A 44 -12.04 6.12 5.17
CA GLU A 44 -12.42 4.96 5.97
C GLU A 44 -12.13 3.64 5.24
N SER A 45 -12.46 3.56 3.95
CA SER A 45 -12.14 2.40 3.12
C SER A 45 -10.64 2.18 3.02
N LEU A 46 -9.85 3.25 2.88
CA LEU A 46 -8.39 3.18 2.85
C LEU A 46 -7.82 2.68 4.18
N TYR A 47 -8.33 3.15 5.32
CA TYR A 47 -7.95 2.64 6.64
C TYR A 47 -8.20 1.14 6.78
N LYS A 48 -9.38 0.66 6.36
CA LYS A 48 -9.75 -0.76 6.40
C LYS A 48 -8.92 -1.59 5.43
N ALA A 49 -8.60 -1.04 4.26
CA ALA A 49 -7.81 -1.73 3.24
C ALA A 49 -6.34 -1.89 3.66
N LEU A 50 -5.79 -0.91 4.40
CA LEU A 50 -4.39 -0.87 4.82
C LEU A 50 -4.20 -1.17 6.33
N SER A 51 -5.17 -1.84 6.96
CA SER A 51 -5.07 -2.22 8.38
C SER A 51 -4.20 -3.45 8.60
N GLY A 52 -4.03 -4.30 7.59
CA GLY A 52 -3.40 -5.62 7.71
C GLY A 52 -4.33 -6.70 8.28
N GLU A 53 -5.59 -6.38 8.56
CA GLU A 53 -6.59 -7.37 9.03
C GLU A 53 -7.27 -8.12 7.87
N ARG A 54 -7.20 -7.55 6.67
CA ARG A 54 -7.79 -8.10 5.45
C ARG A 54 -6.89 -7.83 4.26
N SER A 55 -6.95 -8.72 3.27
CA SER A 55 -6.30 -8.48 1.99
C SER A 55 -7.12 -7.45 1.19
N PRO A 56 -6.53 -6.32 0.78
CA PRO A 56 -7.17 -5.39 -0.15
C PRO A 56 -7.19 -5.98 -1.57
N SER A 57 -8.07 -5.43 -2.42
CA SER A 57 -8.04 -5.77 -3.84
C SER A 57 -6.74 -5.27 -4.49
N PHE A 58 -6.29 -5.96 -5.54
CA PHE A 58 -5.08 -5.53 -6.27
C PHE A 58 -5.23 -4.13 -6.88
N ASP A 59 -6.42 -3.75 -7.33
CA ASP A 59 -6.67 -2.38 -7.83
C ASP A 59 -6.46 -1.32 -6.73
N THR A 60 -6.81 -1.64 -5.48
CA THR A 60 -6.59 -0.75 -4.33
C THR A 60 -5.11 -0.58 -4.07
N ILE A 61 -4.34 -1.67 -4.10
CA ILE A 61 -2.88 -1.63 -3.95
C ILE A 61 -2.24 -0.71 -5.00
N LEU A 62 -2.60 -0.88 -6.28
CA LEU A 62 -2.05 -0.06 -7.37
C LEU A 62 -2.39 1.42 -7.22
N LYS A 63 -3.64 1.75 -6.85
CA LYS A 63 -4.05 3.14 -6.58
C LYS A 63 -3.24 3.76 -5.44
N VAL A 64 -3.03 3.01 -4.36
CA VAL A 64 -2.26 3.48 -3.21
C VAL A 64 -0.79 3.66 -3.54
N ILE A 65 -0.16 2.71 -4.24
CA ILE A 65 1.23 2.83 -4.70
C ILE A 65 1.42 4.12 -5.51
N ASN A 66 0.53 4.38 -6.46
CA ASN A 66 0.57 5.59 -7.27
C ASN A 66 0.35 6.87 -6.43
N ALA A 67 -0.63 6.87 -5.53
CA ALA A 67 -0.91 8.01 -4.64
C ALA A 67 0.25 8.33 -3.68
N LEU A 68 1.05 7.32 -3.31
CA LEU A 68 2.26 7.49 -2.51
C LEU A 68 3.47 7.98 -3.32
N GLY A 69 3.32 8.16 -4.64
CA GLY A 69 4.41 8.52 -5.56
C GLY A 69 5.39 7.37 -5.84
N LEU A 70 4.99 6.13 -5.56
CA LEU A 70 5.77 4.93 -5.84
C LEU A 70 5.40 4.36 -7.21
N LYS A 71 6.30 3.56 -7.78
CA LYS A 71 6.06 2.82 -9.02
C LYS A 71 6.30 1.33 -8.77
N LEU A 72 5.33 0.50 -9.15
CA LEU A 72 5.50 -0.94 -9.15
C LEU A 72 6.30 -1.35 -10.40
N HIS A 73 7.32 -2.18 -10.21
CA HIS A 73 8.19 -2.68 -11.27
C HIS A 73 8.18 -4.21 -11.28
N ALA A 74 8.34 -4.81 -12.46
CA ALA A 74 8.50 -6.23 -12.64
C ALA A 74 9.94 -6.52 -13.07
N GLU A 75 10.60 -7.43 -12.37
CA GLU A 75 11.97 -7.88 -12.64
C GLU A 75 11.97 -9.40 -12.85
N ALA A 76 12.84 -9.89 -13.72
CA ALA A 76 13.01 -11.34 -13.91
C ALA A 76 13.78 -11.92 -12.71
N ALA A 77 13.36 -13.12 -12.26
CA ALA A 77 14.03 -13.85 -11.19
C ALA A 77 15.34 -14.50 -11.63
#